data_AF-A0A927AW70-F1
#
_entry.id   AF-A0A927AW70-F1
#
_cell.length_a   1.000
_cell.length_b   1.000
_cell.length_c   1.000
_cell.angle_alpha   90.00
_cell.angle_beta   90.00
_cell.angle_gamma   90.00
#
_symmetry.space_group_name_H-M   'P 1'
#
loop_
_entity.id
_entity.type
_entity.pdbx_description
1 polymer ?
#
loop_
_entity_poly.entity_id
_entity_poly.type
_entity_poly.pdbx_seq_one_letter_code
_entity_poly.pdbx_strand_id
1 'polypeptide(L)' 'MEESPTTVFVVKSQVWGCDGYIIQGVYSTRQKADEAVAFGHEFEMDEVELDKMPDSRF' A
#
# COMPACT_ATOMS: atom_id res chain seq x y z
N MET A 1 -12.39 24.37 -4.13
CA MET A 1 -11.11 23.90 -3.59
C MET A 1 -10.82 22.61 -4.30
N GLU A 2 -9.75 22.53 -5.09
CA GLU A 2 -9.27 21.24 -5.60
C GLU A 2 -8.73 20.47 -4.40
N GLU A 3 -9.31 19.31 -4.09
CA GLU A 3 -8.71 18.36 -3.15
C GLU A 3 -7.44 17.81 -3.80
N SER A 4 -6.29 18.07 -3.19
CA SER A 4 -5.04 17.46 -3.63
C SER A 4 -5.16 15.94 -3.53
N PRO A 5 -4.65 15.17 -4.51
CA PRO A 5 -4.78 13.72 -4.49
C PRO A 5 -4.18 13.15 -3.22
N THR A 6 -4.95 12.33 -2.51
CA THR A 6 -4.46 11.70 -1.28
C THR A 6 -3.64 10.46 -1.65
N THR A 7 -2.32 10.58 -1.57
CA THR A 7 -1.39 9.46 -1.77
C THR A 7 -1.27 8.63 -0.50
N VAL A 8 -1.40 7.32 -0.63
CA VAL A 8 -1.16 6.33 0.43
C VAL A 8 -0.11 5.31 -0.01
N PHE A 9 0.53 4.69 0.96
CA PHE A 9 1.56 3.68 0.76
C PHE A 9 1.05 2.35 1.28
N VAL A 10 0.92 1.37 0.39
CA VAL A 10 0.40 0.04 0.70
C VAL A 10 1.58 -0.91 0.81
N VAL A 11 1.77 -1.49 1.99
CA VAL A 11 2.77 -2.54 2.21
C VAL A 11 2.08 -3.88 2.05
N LYS A 12 2.64 -4.73 1.19
CA LYS A 12 2.07 -6.03 0.83
C LYS A 12 3.14 -7.10 0.81
N SER A 13 2.74 -8.35 1.04
CA SER A 13 3.62 -9.51 0.94
C SER A 13 3.09 -10.51 -0.07
N GLN A 14 3.96 -11.05 -0.91
CA GLN A 14 3.57 -12.11 -1.85
C GLN A 14 3.27 -13.40 -1.10
N VAL A 15 2.13 -14.04 -1.40
CA VAL A 15 1.79 -15.33 -0.81
C VAL A 15 2.36 -16.43 -1.69
N TRP A 16 3.30 -17.20 -1.15
CA TRP A 16 3.88 -18.34 -1.86
C TRP A 16 2.78 -19.34 -2.25
N GLY A 17 2.70 -19.65 -3.55
CA GLY A 17 1.74 -20.61 -4.10
C GLY A 17 0.38 -20.03 -4.48
N CYS A 18 0.17 -18.72 -4.35
CA CYS A 18 -1.03 -18.02 -4.82
C CYS A 18 -0.66 -16.84 -5.73
N ASP A 19 -1.49 -16.57 -6.73
CA ASP A 19 -1.38 -15.37 -7.58
C ASP A 19 -2.03 -14.17 -6.87
N GLY A 20 -1.41 -13.72 -5.79
CA GLY A 20 -1.97 -12.67 -4.94
C GLY A 20 -1.03 -12.17 -3.84
N TYR A 21 -1.44 -11.06 -3.24
CA TYR A 21 -0.72 -10.40 -2.17
C TYR A 21 -1.61 -10.28 -0.93
N ILE A 22 -1.00 -10.35 0.25
CA ILE A 22 -1.66 -9.94 1.49
C ILE A 22 -1.26 -8.49 1.77
N ILE A 23 -2.25 -7.63 1.99
CA ILE A 23 -2.01 -6.26 2.45
C ILE A 23 -1.65 -6.33 3.93
N GLN A 24 -0.41 -5.97 4.26
CA GLN A 24 0.09 -5.92 5.62
C GLN A 24 -0.29 -4.61 6.32
N GLY A 25 -0.34 -3.51 5.56
CA GLY A 25 -0.72 -2.20 6.10
C GLY A 25 -0.87 -1.13 5.04
N VAL A 26 -1.60 -0.07 5.39
CA VAL A 26 -1.76 1.15 4.58
C VAL A 26 -1.32 2.34 5.41
N TYR A 27 -0.42 3.14 4.85
CA TYR A 27 0.24 4.25 5.54
C TYR A 27 0.02 5.56 4.80
N SER A 28 -0.11 6.65 5.54
CA SER A 28 -0.25 8.00 4.97
C SER A 28 1.09 8.65 4.61
N THR A 29 2.21 8.06 5.01
CA THR A 29 3.56 8.57 4.72
C THR A 29 4.50 7.43 4.35
N ARG A 30 5.40 7.71 3.40
CA ARG A 30 6.41 6.79 2.93
C ARG A 30 7.31 6.28 4.06
N GLN A 31 7.74 7.18 4.96
CA GLN A 31 8.60 6.83 6.09
C GLN A 31 8.03 5.69 6.96
N LYS A 32 6.73 5.72 7.27
CA LYS A 32 6.10 4.66 8.09
C LYS A 32 6.00 3.34 7.33
N ALA A 33 5.77 3.41 6.02
CA ALA A 33 5.75 2.23 5.17
C ALA A 33 7.16 1.63 5.02
N ASP A 34 8.19 2.45 4.87
CA ASP A 34 9.60 2.02 4.82
C ASP A 34 10.02 1.35 6.13
N GLU A 35 9.60 1.86 7.29
CA GLU A 35 9.81 1.17 8.58
C GLU A 35 9.18 -0.22 8.57
N ALA A 36 7.91 -0.33 8.12
CA ALA A 36 7.22 -1.62 8.05
C ALA A 36 7.90 -2.61 7.09
N VAL A 37 8.36 -2.14 5.91
CA VAL A 37 9.11 -2.94 4.94
C VAL A 37 10.47 -3.37 5.53
N ALA A 38 11.18 -2.48 6.20
CA ALA A 38 12.47 -2.80 6.82
C ALA A 38 12.37 -3.88 7.90
N PHE A 39 11.20 -4.02 8.56
CA PHE A 39 10.94 -5.08 9.53
C PHE A 39 10.64 -6.45 8.89
N GLY A 40 10.21 -6.50 7.61
CA GLY A 40 9.86 -7.74 6.93
C GLY A 40 10.68 -7.95 5.66
N HIS A 41 11.55 -8.96 5.66
CA HIS A 41 12.45 -9.27 4.54
C HIS A 41 11.75 -9.58 3.20
N GLU A 42 10.44 -9.78 3.18
CA GLU A 42 9.63 -10.16 2.00
C GLU A 42 8.46 -9.20 1.73
N PHE A 43 8.56 -7.95 2.19
CA PHE A 43 7.53 -6.94 1.96
C PHE A 43 7.86 -6.03 0.78
N GLU A 44 6.84 -5.77 -0.03
CA GLU A 44 6.85 -4.81 -1.13
C GLU A 44 5.97 -3.61 -0.76
N MET A 45 6.33 -2.44 -1.28
CA MET A 45 5.54 -1.21 -1.08
C MET A 45 5.06 -0.68 -2.43
N ASP A 46 3.75 -0.41 -2.52
CA ASP A 46 3.13 0.32 -3.61
C ASP A 46 2.71 1.72 -3.14
N GLU A 47 2.94 2.70 -4.00
CA GLU A 47 2.42 4.06 -3.83
C GLU A 47 1.12 4.17 -4.63
N VAL A 48 0.01 4.48 -3.97
CA VAL A 48 -1.31 4.53 -4.60
C VAL A 48 -1.98 5.87 -4.32
N GLU A 49 -2.47 6.50 -5.38
CA GLU A 49 -3.31 7.69 -5.29
C GLU A 49 -4.77 7.25 -5.08
N LEU A 50 -5.36 7.58 -3.93
CA LEU A 50 -6.72 7.17 -3.58
C LEU A 50 -7.76 7.70 -4.58
N ASP A 51 -7.57 8.91 -5.10
CA ASP A 51 -8.44 9.51 -6.14
C ASP A 51 -8.49 8.71 -7.45
N LYS A 52 -7.49 7.85 -7.71
CA LYS A 52 -7.40 7.03 -8.92
C LYS A 52 -7.78 5.59 -8.67
N MET A 53 -8.04 5.20 -7.42
CA MET A 53 -8.61 3.89 -7.18
C MET A 53 -10.04 3.88 -7.74
N PRO A 54 -10.41 2.89 -8.57
CA PRO A 54 -11.81 2.74 -8.95
C PRO A 54 -12.61 2.62 -7.65
N ASP A 55 -13.70 3.39 -7.54
CA ASP A 55 -14.61 3.46 -6.39
C ASP A 55 -15.15 2.04 -6.09
N SER A 56 -14.32 1.27 -5.40
CA SER A 56 -14.52 -0.14 -5.13
C SER A 56 -15.44 -0.19 -3.93
N ARG A 57 -16.75 -0.11 -4.19
CA ARG A 57 -17.79 -0.55 -3.26
C ARG A 57 -17.51 -2.01 -2.91
N PHE A 58 -16.79 -2.21 -1.81
CA PHE A 58 -16.79 -3.46 -1.06
C PHE A 58 -18.17 -3.70 -0.45
#